data_AF-A0A011PC99-F1
#
_entry.id   AF-A0A011PC99-F1
#
_cell.length_a   1.000
_cell.length_b   1.000
_cell.length_c   1.000
_cell.angle_alpha   90.00
_cell.angle_beta   90.00
_cell.angle_gamma   90.00
#
_symmetry.space_group_name_H-M   'P 1'
#
loop_
_entity.id
_entity.type
_entity.pdbx_description
1 polymer ?
#
loop_
_entity_poly.entity_id
_entity_poly.type
_entity_poly.pdbx_seq_one_letter_code
_entity_poly.pdbx_strand_id
1 'polypeptide(L)'
;MFGEPAYPTLAAKAAHLLYFVIKNRPFSDGNKRISSFPFVEFLHRNGHLIRNGEAVINDVGLAALALPVAESTPNDEEVMIRLVMNMLAEPVT
;
A
#
# COMPACT_ATOMS: atom_id res chain seq x y z
N MET A 1 -18.58 -17.42 -6.51
CA MET A 1 -18.28 -17.90 -5.15
C MET A 1 -18.11 -16.65 -4.30
N PHE A 2 -19.17 -16.20 -3.62
CA PHE A 2 -19.12 -15.07 -2.70
C PHE A 2 -19.03 -15.65 -1.29
N GLY A 3 -17.96 -15.35 -0.56
CA GLY A 3 -17.77 -15.88 0.80
C GLY A 3 -16.43 -15.45 1.42
N GLU A 4 -15.38 -15.35 0.62
CA GLU A 4 -14.05 -14.96 1.11
C GLU A 4 -13.67 -13.54 0.64
N PRO A 5 -12.97 -12.75 1.49
CA PRO A 5 -12.43 -11.46 1.08
C PRO A 5 -11.47 -11.64 -0.10
N ALA A 6 -11.58 -10.77 -1.12
CA ALA A 6 -10.64 -10.75 -2.24
C ALA A 6 -9.17 -10.59 -1.78
N TYR A 7 -8.98 -9.89 -0.66
CA TYR A 7 -7.70 -9.72 0.02
C TYR A 7 -7.85 -10.10 1.49
N PRO A 8 -7.24 -11.21 1.95
CA PRO A 8 -7.56 -11.78 3.27
C PRO A 8 -6.97 -10.99 4.44
N THR A 9 -5.87 -10.26 4.24
CA THR A 9 -5.19 -9.51 5.30
C THR A 9 -5.35 -8.00 5.13
N LEU A 10 -5.20 -7.26 6.23
CA LEU A 10 -5.19 -5.80 6.19
C LEU A 10 -4.03 -5.26 5.35
N ALA A 11 -2.84 -5.86 5.51
CA ALA A 11 -1.67 -5.50 4.70
C ALA A 11 -1.94 -5.74 3.21
N ALA A 12 -2.60 -6.85 2.85
CA ALA A 12 -2.98 -7.12 1.46
C ALA A 12 -3.98 -6.08 0.95
N LYS A 13 -5.01 -5.73 1.72
CA LYS A 13 -5.97 -4.67 1.35
C LYS A 13 -5.29 -3.32 1.15
N ALA A 14 -4.39 -2.93 2.05
CA ALA A 14 -3.64 -1.68 1.97
C ALA A 14 -2.70 -1.67 0.76
N ALA A 15 -1.97 -2.77 0.52
CA ALA A 15 -1.06 -2.90 -0.61
C ALA A 15 -1.80 -2.79 -1.96
N HIS A 16 -2.93 -3.48 -2.11
CA HIS A 16 -3.72 -3.41 -3.34
C HIS A 16 -4.37 -2.03 -3.53
N LEU A 17 -4.80 -1.37 -2.44
CA LEU A 17 -5.29 0.01 -2.52
C LEU A 17 -4.21 0.96 -3.07
N LEU A 18 -2.99 0.90 -2.55
CA LEU A 18 -1.87 1.72 -3.04
C LEU A 18 -1.53 1.37 -4.50
N TYR A 19 -1.41 0.08 -4.80
CA TYR A 19 -1.07 -0.42 -6.13
C TYR A 19 -2.08 0.04 -7.19
N PHE A 20 -3.38 -0.25 -7.00
CA PHE A 20 -4.37 0.04 -8.03
C PHE A 20 -4.64 1.52 -8.23
N VAL A 21 -4.57 2.36 -7.18
CA VAL A 21 -4.68 3.81 -7.39
C VAL A 21 -3.52 4.34 -8.23
N ILE A 22 -2.31 3.80 -8.03
CA ILE A 22 -1.15 4.19 -8.85
C ILE A 22 -1.27 3.65 -10.28
N LYS A 23 -1.60 2.37 -10.45
CA LYS A 23 -1.59 1.68 -11.76
C LYS A 23 -2.77 2.05 -12.65
N ASN A 24 -3.97 2.13 -12.09
CA ASN A 24 -5.19 2.38 -12.87
C ASN A 24 -5.34 3.86 -13.23
N ARG A 25 -4.51 4.73 -12.64
CA ARG A 25 -4.46 6.17 -12.88
C ARG A 25 -5.85 6.83 -12.93
N PRO A 26 -6.69 6.68 -11.89
CA PRO A 26 -8.06 7.20 -11.91
C PRO A 26 -8.14 8.74 -11.96
N PHE A 27 -7.04 9.45 -11.66
CA PHE A 27 -6.96 10.91 -11.73
C PHE A 27 -6.18 11.37 -12.97
N SER A 28 -6.52 12.54 -13.50
CA SER A 28 -5.84 13.15 -14.66
C SER A 28 -4.35 13.41 -14.42
N ASP A 29 -3.98 13.71 -13.17
CA ASP A 29 -2.59 13.79 -12.71
C ASP A 29 -2.51 13.43 -11.22
N GLY A 30 -1.31 13.18 -10.72
CA GLY A 30 -1.04 13.11 -9.29
C GLY A 30 -1.32 11.75 -8.68
N ASN A 31 -1.62 10.70 -9.45
CA ASN A 31 -1.96 9.36 -8.94
C ASN A 31 -0.98 8.83 -7.89
N LYS A 32 0.33 9.06 -8.07
CA LYS A 32 1.38 8.68 -7.10
C LYS A 32 1.28 9.42 -5.75
N ARG A 33 0.85 10.68 -5.77
CA ARG A 33 0.67 11.53 -4.58
C ARG A 33 -0.69 11.29 -3.94
N ILE A 34 -1.73 11.20 -4.76
CA ILE A 34 -3.11 11.01 -4.31
C ILE A 34 -3.29 9.62 -3.69
N SER A 35 -2.58 8.59 -4.16
CA SER A 35 -2.64 7.23 -3.58
C SER A 35 -2.13 7.16 -2.14
N SER A 36 -1.22 8.06 -1.75
CA SER A 36 -0.66 8.11 -0.39
C SER A 36 -1.72 8.37 0.67
N PHE A 37 -2.66 9.29 0.41
CA PHE A 37 -3.70 9.66 1.39
C PHE A 37 -4.66 8.51 1.74
N PRO A 38 -5.37 7.86 0.79
CA PRO A 38 -6.27 6.75 1.11
C PRO A 38 -5.51 5.55 1.68
N PHE A 39 -4.25 5.34 1.31
CA PHE A 39 -3.40 4.31 1.92
C PHE A 39 -3.14 4.59 3.41
N VAL A 40 -2.66 5.79 3.75
CA VAL A 40 -2.38 6.19 5.15
C VAL A 40 -3.68 6.22 5.97
N GLU A 41 -4.75 6.77 5.42
CA GLU A 41 -6.05 6.82 6.10
C GLU A 41 -6.64 5.41 6.31
N PHE A 42 -6.44 4.48 5.38
CA PHE A 42 -6.84 3.09 5.56
C PHE A 42 -6.07 2.44 6.72
N LEU A 43 -4.75 2.66 6.83
CA LEU A 43 -3.97 2.17 7.96
C LEU A 43 -4.42 2.80 9.28
N HIS A 44 -4.69 4.12 9.28
CA HIS A 44 -5.13 4.86 10.45
C HIS A 44 -6.48 4.36 10.98
N ARG A 45 -7.49 4.24 10.11
CA ARG A 45 -8.83 3.77 10.48
C ARG A 45 -8.87 2.36 11.03
N ASN A 46 -7.87 1.55 10.70
CA ASN A 46 -7.77 0.19 11.19
C ASN A 46 -6.77 0.05 12.35
N GLY A 47 -6.18 1.14 12.86
CA GLY A 47 -5.24 1.09 13.98
C GLY A 47 -3.86 0.51 13.65
N HIS A 48 -3.49 0.46 12.37
CA HIS A 48 -2.20 -0.08 11.89
C HIS A 48 -1.21 0.98 11.40
N LEU A 49 -1.56 2.27 11.50
CA LEU A 49 -0.64 3.35 11.11
C LEU A 49 0.49 3.56 12.12
N ILE A 50 0.22 3.37 13.42
CA ILE A 50 1.17 3.63 14.51
C ILE A 50 1.55 2.31 15.18
N ARG A 51 2.85 2.07 15.32
CA ARG A 51 3.42 0.93 16.06
C ARG A 51 4.45 1.47 17.05
N ASN A 52 4.30 1.12 18.33
CA ASN A 52 5.21 1.56 19.41
C ASN A 52 5.42 3.09 19.47
N GLY A 53 4.38 3.87 19.14
CA GLY A 53 4.44 5.34 19.16
C GLY A 53 5.01 5.96 17.89
N GLU A 54 5.42 5.16 16.90
CA GLU A 54 6.00 5.63 15.64
C GLU A 54 5.11 5.25 14.45
N ALA A 55 5.16 6.04 13.38
CA ALA A 55 4.48 5.70 12.14
C ALA A 55 5.14 4.47 11.50
N VAL A 56 4.33 3.46 11.15
CA VAL A 56 4.79 2.24 10.47
C VAL A 56 5.45 2.58 9.11
N ILE A 57 5.02 3.67 8.49
CA ILE A 57 5.61 4.20 7.28
C ILE A 57 5.60 5.73 7.32
N ASN A 58 6.76 6.35 7.09
CA ASN A 58 6.88 7.81 7.00
C ASN A 58 6.67 8.30 5.55
N ASP A 59 6.64 9.62 5.37
CA ASP A 59 6.46 10.29 4.09
C ASP A 59 7.55 9.92 3.07
N VAL A 60 8.81 9.85 3.51
CA VAL A 60 9.95 9.44 2.67
C VAL A 60 9.79 7.99 2.19
N GLY A 61 9.47 7.06 3.10
CA GLY A 61 9.26 5.65 2.78
C GLY A 61 8.07 5.43 1.85
N LEU A 62 6.99 6.18 2.06
CA LEU A 62 5.81 6.13 1.19
C LEU A 62 6.11 6.66 -0.22
N ALA A 63 6.85 7.76 -0.33
CA ALA A 63 7.29 8.29 -1.62
C ALA A 63 8.23 7.29 -2.34
N ALA A 64 9.13 6.66 -1.60
CA ALA A 64 10.04 5.64 -2.12
C ALA A 64 9.32 4.37 -2.60
N LEU A 65 8.18 4.00 -2.00
CA LEU A 65 7.35 2.88 -2.47
C LEU A 65 6.50 3.23 -3.69
N ALA A 66 6.02 4.47 -3.80
CA ALA A 66 5.15 4.86 -4.90
C ALA A 66 5.85 4.81 -6.27
N LEU A 67 7.17 5.03 -6.30
CA LEU A 67 7.96 5.02 -7.53
C LEU A 67 8.08 3.62 -8.19
N PRO A 68 8.62 2.59 -7.52
CA PRO A 68 8.73 1.25 -8.09
C PRO A 68 7.37 0.67 -8.45
N VAL A 69 6.32 0.95 -7.65
CA VAL A 69 4.94 0.55 -7.99
C VAL A 69 4.48 1.21 -9.30
N ALA A 70 4.78 2.48 -9.51
CA ALA A 70 4.41 3.18 -10.74
C ALA A 70 5.16 2.63 -11.97
N GLU A 71 6.44 2.30 -11.80
CA GLU A 71 7.35 1.83 -12.85
C GLU A 71 7.18 0.34 -13.18
N SER A 72 6.59 -0.44 -12.26
CA SER A 72 6.40 -1.88 -12.43
C SER A 72 5.59 -2.24 -13.68
N THR A 73 5.83 -3.41 -14.24
CA THR A 73 4.95 -3.99 -15.26
C THR A 73 3.79 -4.77 -14.59
N PRO A 74 2.75 -5.19 -15.34
CA PRO A 74 1.72 -6.09 -14.81
C PRO A 74 2.29 -7.41 -14.27
N ASN A 75 3.37 -7.92 -14.85
CA ASN A 75 4.02 -9.15 -14.38
C ASN A 75 4.67 -8.98 -12.99
N ASP A 76 4.95 -7.73 -12.59
CA ASP A 76 5.55 -7.41 -11.30
C ASP A 76 4.52 -7.15 -10.21
N GLU A 77 3.21 -7.25 -10.49
CA GLU A 77 2.12 -6.94 -9.55
C GLU A 77 2.32 -7.65 -8.21
N GLU A 78 2.48 -8.97 -8.22
CA GLU A 78 2.64 -9.75 -7.00
C GLU A 78 3.89 -9.31 -6.21
N VAL A 79 4.99 -9.01 -6.91
CA VAL A 79 6.24 -8.55 -6.27
C VAL A 79 6.03 -7.19 -5.60
N MET A 80 5.35 -6.26 -6.27
CA MET A 80 5.05 -4.94 -5.72
C MET A 80 4.10 -5.03 -4.52
N ILE A 81 3.06 -5.85 -4.61
CA ILE A 81 2.14 -6.10 -3.50
C ILE A 81 2.90 -6.66 -2.30
N ARG A 82 3.76 -7.67 -2.50
CA ARG A 82 4.59 -8.23 -1.43
C ARG A 82 5.58 -7.24 -0.84
N LEU A 83 6.18 -6.37 -1.66
CA LEU A 83 7.04 -5.29 -1.19
C LEU A 83 6.29 -4.36 -0.23
N VAL A 84 5.10 -3.89 -0.62
CA VAL A 84 4.29 -3.00 0.23
C VAL A 84 3.85 -3.73 1.51
N MET A 85 3.43 -5.00 1.41
CA MET A 85 3.06 -5.79 2.59
C MET A 85 4.25 -5.99 3.56
N ASN A 86 5.45 -6.23 3.03
CA ASN A 86 6.65 -6.42 3.86
C ASN A 86 7.04 -5.14 4.61
N MET A 87 6.80 -3.96 4.04
CA MET A 87 7.03 -2.69 4.75
C MET A 87 6.03 -2.46 5.89
N LEU A 88 4.86 -3.09 5.82
CA LEU A 88 3.87 -3.06 6.90
C LEU A 88 4.06 -4.19 7.92
N ALA A 89 4.86 -5.20 7.61
CA ALA A 89 5.08 -6.35 8.49
C ALA A 89 5.79 -5.93 9.78
N GLU A 90 5.61 -6.70 10.84
CA GLU A 90 6.44 -6.56 12.04
C GLU A 90 7.86 -7.04 11.73
N PRO A 91 8.91 -6.34 12.21
CA PRO A 91 10.26 -6.84 12.11
C PRO A 91 10.35 -8.20 12.79
N VAL A 92 10.96 -9.18 12.11
CA VAL A 92 11.25 -10.48 12.73
C VAL A 92 12.32 -10.25 13.79
N THR A 93 11.92 -10.31 15.06
CA THR A 93 12.81 -10.27 16.23
C THR A 93 13.52 -11.59 16.47
#